data_AF-A0A1H8G7I5-F1
#
_entry.id   AF-A0A1H8G7I5-F1
#
_cell.length_a   1.000
_cell.length_b   1.000
_cell.length_c   1.000
_cell.angle_alpha   90.00
_cell.angle_beta   90.00
_cell.angle_gamma   90.00
#
_symmetry.space_group_name_H-M   'P 1'
#
loop_
_entity.id
_entity.type
_entity.pdbx_description
1 polymer ?
#
loop_
_entity_poly.entity_id
_entity_poly.type
_entity_poly.pdbx_seq_one_letter_code
_entity_poly.pdbx_strand_id
1 'polypeptide(L)'
;MFLCLLMAYATSFSAQNVKFFSSEQRQAAGKLQTIVMDFLERYAAQHQGLDAITLKTRLADDKVFFRRGSIADLSQVNDTMPFSINLNDRYYEVGWMKDQRPFVTIAFPAQYDLLLGMKQDEAQQRFKEFLTDSLQRKGKPEMPHSYALTKDSVLKYQSERFELEDMTNAVYYHLDDSLPVYDKAHLEYAAANLLLGHIADTHHRLYIEQSVYGMKSINYFITLEEWLNYCAAWNLKLFFGIEEHRQDGIIAIVIAQSRELGFNHLMSVVIPDKFTADRNCILKARLTPYIPIHNVKELFSKESKNRKKIQWK
;
A
#
# COMPACT_ATOMS: atom_id res chain seq x y z
N MET A 1 -12.10 -23.08 2.51
CA MET A 1 -11.57 -23.67 1.27
C MET A 1 -11.94 -22.76 0.10
N PHE A 2 -11.20 -21.67 -0.10
CA PHE A 2 -11.28 -20.84 -1.31
C PHE A 2 -9.85 -20.48 -1.68
N LEU A 3 -9.35 -21.20 -2.67
CA LEU A 3 -8.06 -21.01 -3.31
C LEU A 3 -8.09 -19.77 -4.21
N CYS A 4 -6.97 -19.05 -4.22
CA CYS A 4 -6.31 -18.48 -5.40
C CYS A 4 -7.21 -17.99 -6.55
N LEU A 5 -7.36 -16.67 -6.64
CA LEU A 5 -7.61 -15.97 -7.90
C LEU A 5 -6.70 -14.73 -7.95
N LEU A 6 -5.39 -14.97 -7.92
CA LEU A 6 -4.45 -14.09 -8.61
C LEU A 6 -4.30 -14.71 -10.00
N MET A 7 -4.95 -14.07 -10.98
CA MET A 7 -4.98 -14.50 -12.37
C MET A 7 -3.57 -14.76 -12.89
N ALA A 8 -3.35 -16.00 -13.34
CA ALA A 8 -2.26 -16.39 -14.19
C ALA A 8 -2.34 -15.60 -15.50
N TYR A 9 -1.41 -14.66 -15.70
CA TYR A 9 -1.05 -14.23 -17.05
C TYR A 9 -0.07 -15.27 -17.61
N ALA A 10 -0.63 -16.27 -18.28
CA ALA A 10 0.11 -17.16 -19.13
C ALA A 10 0.43 -16.42 -20.45
N THR A 11 1.57 -15.72 -20.50
CA THR A 11 2.27 -15.54 -21.77
C THR A 11 2.99 -16.84 -22.06
N SER A 12 2.55 -17.54 -23.11
CA SER A 12 3.13 -18.80 -23.59
C SER A 12 4.59 -18.60 -24.02
N PHE A 13 5.52 -18.85 -23.11
CA PHE A 13 6.91 -19.16 -23.39
C PHE A 13 7.22 -20.40 -22.54
N SER A 14 7.77 -21.46 -23.14
CA SER A 14 8.14 -22.67 -22.40
C SER A 14 9.36 -22.40 -21.52
N ALA A 15 9.16 -21.67 -20.43
CA ALA A 15 10.15 -21.57 -19.37
C ALA A 15 10.23 -22.93 -18.67
N GLN A 16 11.44 -23.45 -18.48
CA GLN A 16 11.65 -24.47 -17.46
C GLN A 16 11.04 -23.94 -16.15
N ASN A 17 10.33 -24.80 -15.40
CA ASN A 17 9.69 -24.42 -14.14
C ASN A 17 10.77 -24.00 -13.13
N VAL A 18 11.10 -22.71 -13.10
CA VAL A 18 11.95 -22.11 -12.07
C VAL A 18 11.16 -22.17 -10.77
N LYS A 19 11.62 -23.02 -9.84
CA LYS A 19 10.97 -23.26 -8.56
C LYS A 19 11.98 -23.13 -7.43
N PHE A 20 12.08 -21.94 -6.87
CA PHE A 20 12.93 -21.62 -5.72
C PHE A 20 12.21 -21.85 -4.40
N PHE A 21 10.88 -21.83 -4.39
CA PHE A 21 10.08 -21.90 -3.17
C PHE A 21 9.00 -22.99 -3.25
N SER A 22 8.81 -23.70 -2.14
CA SER A 22 7.81 -24.76 -2.01
C SER A 22 6.43 -24.17 -1.76
N SER A 23 5.38 -24.95 -2.03
CA SER A 23 4.01 -24.55 -1.68
C SER A 23 3.83 -24.35 -0.18
N GLU A 24 4.53 -25.12 0.65
CA GLU A 24 4.52 -24.99 2.11
C GLU A 24 5.17 -23.67 2.56
N GLN A 25 6.33 -23.33 2.00
CA GLN A 25 7.00 -22.04 2.27
C GLN A 25 6.10 -20.86 1.90
N ARG A 26 5.37 -20.96 0.78
CA ARG A 26 4.43 -19.92 0.32
C ARG A 26 3.20 -19.80 1.20
N GLN A 27 2.71 -20.90 1.77
CA GLN A 27 1.58 -20.89 2.71
C GLN A 27 1.99 -20.34 4.08
N ALA A 28 3.22 -20.62 4.51
CA ALA A 28 3.78 -20.06 5.74
C ALA A 28 4.14 -18.57 5.60
N ALA A 29 4.45 -18.11 4.38
CA ALA A 29 4.73 -16.73 4.07
C ALA A 29 3.46 -15.85 4.10
N GLY A 30 3.60 -14.62 4.60
CA GLY A 30 2.58 -13.60 4.41
C GLY A 30 2.51 -13.14 2.95
N LYS A 31 1.37 -12.58 2.53
CA LYS A 31 1.11 -12.12 1.14
C LYS A 31 2.26 -11.31 0.52
N LEU A 32 2.84 -10.38 1.29
CA LEU A 32 3.95 -9.54 0.81
C LEU A 32 5.22 -10.34 0.52
N GLN A 33 5.55 -11.33 1.35
CA GLN A 33 6.69 -12.21 1.08
C GLN A 33 6.41 -13.10 -0.13
N THR A 34 5.17 -13.57 -0.31
CA THR A 34 4.77 -14.32 -1.50
C THR A 34 4.98 -13.52 -2.79
N ILE A 35 4.66 -12.22 -2.78
CA ILE A 35 4.92 -11.33 -3.93
C ILE A 35 6.43 -11.28 -4.26
N VAL A 36 7.29 -11.22 -3.24
CA VAL A 36 8.75 -11.24 -3.44
C VAL A 36 9.22 -12.58 -4.01
N MET A 37 8.66 -13.68 -3.53
CA MET A 37 8.94 -15.02 -4.07
C MET A 37 8.52 -15.15 -5.54
N ASP A 38 7.33 -14.66 -5.88
CA ASP A 38 6.80 -14.65 -7.25
C ASP A 38 7.65 -13.79 -8.19
N PHE A 39 8.10 -12.63 -7.71
CA PHE A 39 9.03 -11.78 -8.44
C PHE A 39 10.30 -12.56 -8.79
N LEU A 40 10.94 -13.22 -7.83
CA LEU A 40 12.21 -13.91 -8.07
C LEU A 40 12.10 -15.04 -9.09
N GLU A 41 11.09 -15.90 -8.97
CA GLU A 41 10.87 -17.00 -9.91
C GLU A 41 10.50 -16.48 -11.31
N ARG A 42 9.60 -15.48 -11.39
CA ARG A 42 9.22 -14.84 -12.66
C ARG A 42 10.42 -14.15 -13.31
N TYR A 43 11.20 -13.41 -12.54
CA TYR A 43 12.34 -12.65 -13.03
C TYR A 43 13.44 -13.57 -13.54
N ALA A 44 13.76 -14.65 -12.81
CA ALA A 44 14.71 -15.65 -13.27
C ALA A 44 14.24 -16.36 -14.56
N ALA A 45 12.96 -16.73 -14.64
CA ALA A 45 12.38 -17.37 -15.83
C ALA A 45 12.42 -16.44 -17.07
N GLN A 46 12.10 -15.16 -16.90
CA GLN A 46 12.10 -14.16 -17.99
C GLN A 46 13.50 -13.87 -18.55
N HIS A 47 14.53 -14.04 -17.73
CA HIS A 47 15.92 -13.74 -18.11
C HIS A 47 16.74 -14.99 -18.47
N GLN A 48 16.12 -16.17 -18.43
CA GLN A 48 16.77 -17.42 -18.82
C GLN A 48 17.08 -17.41 -20.32
N GLY A 49 18.33 -17.71 -20.68
CA GLY A 49 18.76 -17.82 -22.08
C GLY A 49 19.03 -16.50 -22.79
N LEU A 50 18.93 -15.35 -22.10
CA LEU A 50 19.41 -14.08 -22.63
C LEU A 50 20.93 -14.10 -22.80
N ASP A 51 21.44 -13.39 -23.81
CA ASP A 51 22.87 -13.17 -23.96
C ASP A 51 23.40 -12.29 -22.80
N ALA A 52 24.71 -12.41 -22.54
CA ALA A 52 25.34 -11.77 -21.39
C ALA A 52 25.22 -10.23 -21.40
N ILE A 53 25.16 -9.58 -22.57
CA ILE A 53 25.06 -8.13 -22.67
C ILE A 53 23.64 -7.70 -22.32
N THR A 54 22.63 -8.30 -22.96
CA THR A 54 21.22 -7.99 -22.69
C THR A 54 20.88 -8.23 -21.22
N LEU A 55 21.32 -9.37 -20.67
CA LEU A 55 21.12 -9.69 -19.26
C LEU A 55 21.74 -8.66 -18.33
N LYS A 56 23.00 -8.25 -18.59
CA LYS A 56 23.68 -7.25 -17.77
C LYS A 56 22.96 -5.90 -17.80
N THR A 57 22.48 -5.49 -18.97
CA THR A 57 21.71 -4.25 -19.12
C THR A 57 20.40 -4.33 -18.33
N ARG A 58 19.64 -5.43 -18.44
CA ARG A 58 18.39 -5.63 -17.69
C ARG A 58 18.59 -5.57 -16.17
N LEU A 59 19.58 -6.33 -15.66
CA LEU A 59 19.92 -6.31 -14.24
C LEU A 59 20.30 -4.89 -13.76
N ALA A 60 21.00 -4.12 -14.58
CA ALA A 60 21.37 -2.74 -14.24
C ALA A 60 20.16 -1.80 -14.25
N ASP A 61 19.31 -1.88 -15.27
CA ASP A 61 18.10 -1.06 -15.42
C ASP A 61 17.11 -1.30 -14.27
N ASP A 62 16.88 -2.57 -13.95
CA ASP A 62 15.98 -3.00 -12.87
C ASP A 62 16.64 -2.90 -11.47
N LYS A 63 17.92 -2.54 -11.41
CA LYS A 63 18.73 -2.44 -10.18
C LYS A 63 18.73 -3.73 -9.37
N VAL A 64 18.81 -4.85 -10.06
CA VAL A 64 18.94 -6.19 -9.47
C VAL A 64 20.41 -6.58 -9.47
N PHE A 65 20.96 -6.82 -8.29
CA PHE A 65 22.38 -7.11 -8.10
C PHE A 65 22.59 -8.41 -7.34
N PHE A 66 23.62 -9.16 -7.72
CA PHE A 66 24.09 -10.30 -6.94
C PHE A 66 25.17 -9.84 -5.98
N ARG A 67 24.88 -9.86 -4.68
CA ARG A 67 25.88 -9.65 -3.61
C ARG A 67 26.79 -10.86 -3.48
N ARG A 68 26.25 -12.04 -3.80
CA ARG A 68 26.97 -13.29 -3.87
C ARG A 68 26.39 -14.17 -4.98
N GLY A 69 27.27 -14.88 -5.68
CA GLY A 69 26.91 -15.68 -6.84
C GLY A 69 26.56 -14.81 -8.05
N SER A 70 25.84 -15.41 -8.99
CA SER A 70 25.43 -14.83 -10.25
C SER A 70 24.07 -15.42 -10.65
N ILE A 71 23.46 -14.89 -11.71
CA ILE A 71 22.20 -15.47 -12.21
C ILE A 71 22.35 -16.92 -12.64
N ALA A 72 23.54 -17.33 -13.11
CA ALA A 72 23.80 -18.71 -13.50
C ALA A 72 23.72 -19.67 -12.30
N ASP A 73 24.07 -19.19 -11.11
CA ASP A 73 24.00 -20.00 -9.89
C ASP A 73 22.55 -20.29 -9.45
N LEU A 74 21.58 -19.51 -9.93
CA LEU A 74 20.15 -19.75 -9.66
C LEU A 74 19.64 -21.09 -10.21
N SER A 75 20.29 -21.65 -11.23
CA SER A 75 19.91 -22.98 -11.73
C SER A 75 20.16 -24.10 -10.72
N GLN A 76 20.94 -23.83 -9.66
CA GLN A 76 21.21 -24.78 -8.57
C GLN A 76 20.32 -24.52 -7.34
N VAL A 77 19.60 -23.40 -7.30
CA VAL A 77 18.66 -23.08 -6.22
C VAL A 77 17.42 -23.94 -6.37
N ASN A 78 16.93 -24.48 -5.24
CA ASN A 78 15.71 -25.28 -5.21
C ASN A 78 14.93 -25.04 -3.91
N ASP A 79 13.71 -25.56 -3.87
CA ASP A 79 12.73 -25.36 -2.80
C ASP A 79 13.05 -26.05 -1.46
N THR A 80 14.15 -26.80 -1.37
CA THR A 80 14.65 -27.39 -0.11
C THR A 80 15.78 -26.58 0.53
N MET A 81 16.37 -25.63 -0.20
CA MET A 81 17.47 -24.82 0.33
C MET A 81 16.95 -23.83 1.39
N PRO A 82 17.60 -23.74 2.57
CA PRO A 82 17.30 -22.69 3.53
C PRO A 82 17.50 -21.31 2.91
N PHE A 83 16.57 -20.40 3.17
CA PHE A 83 16.62 -19.04 2.62
C PHE A 83 16.19 -17.99 3.65
N SER A 84 16.49 -16.72 3.35
CA SER A 84 16.00 -15.56 4.08
C SER A 84 15.53 -14.47 3.12
N ILE A 85 14.51 -13.71 3.52
CA ILE A 85 14.04 -12.52 2.82
C ILE A 85 14.08 -11.38 3.83
N ASN A 86 14.91 -10.38 3.58
CA ASN A 86 15.04 -9.21 4.42
C ASN A 86 14.74 -7.95 3.62
N LEU A 87 14.03 -6.99 4.22
CA LEU A 87 13.86 -5.65 3.66
C LEU A 87 14.74 -4.69 4.44
N ASN A 88 15.77 -4.17 3.78
CA ASN A 88 16.72 -3.21 4.35
C ASN A 88 16.50 -1.85 3.69
N ASP A 89 15.87 -0.93 4.43
CA ASP A 89 15.41 0.38 3.93
C ASP A 89 14.51 0.25 2.69
N ARG A 90 15.07 0.36 1.48
CA ARG A 90 14.35 0.32 0.21
C ARG A 90 14.75 -0.84 -0.70
N TYR A 91 15.54 -1.78 -0.19
CA TYR A 91 16.00 -2.93 -0.97
C TYR A 91 15.66 -4.22 -0.24
N TYR A 92 15.09 -5.16 -0.99
CA TYR A 92 15.06 -6.54 -0.56
C TYR A 92 16.44 -7.17 -0.73
N GLU A 93 16.82 -8.01 0.21
CA GLU A 93 17.93 -8.93 0.12
C GLU A 93 17.41 -10.35 0.36
N VAL A 94 17.55 -11.21 -0.64
CA VAL A 94 17.13 -12.61 -0.59
C VAL A 94 18.33 -13.49 -0.79
N GLY A 95 18.56 -14.39 0.17
CA GLY A 95 19.71 -15.27 0.18
C GLY A 95 19.34 -16.73 0.38
N TRP A 96 20.03 -17.62 -0.33
CA TRP A 96 19.96 -19.07 -0.14
C TRP A 96 21.27 -19.60 0.43
N MET A 97 21.17 -20.63 1.27
CA MET A 97 22.31 -21.33 1.85
C MET A 97 22.51 -22.70 1.23
N LYS A 98 23.77 -23.07 1.01
CA LYS A 98 24.21 -24.41 0.61
C LYS A 98 25.24 -24.88 1.62
N ASP A 99 25.01 -26.03 2.24
CA ASP A 99 25.89 -26.60 3.27
C ASP A 99 26.20 -25.60 4.42
N GLN A 100 25.16 -24.91 4.89
CA GLN A 100 25.24 -23.88 5.95
C GLN A 100 26.11 -22.65 5.61
N ARG A 101 26.41 -22.43 4.33
CA ARG A 101 27.14 -21.25 3.86
C ARG A 101 26.28 -20.44 2.89
N PRO A 102 26.38 -19.10 2.90
CA PRO A 102 25.71 -18.27 1.89
C PRO A 102 26.17 -18.68 0.48
N PHE A 103 25.20 -19.04 -0.38
CA PHE A 103 25.44 -19.51 -1.74
C PHE A 103 25.13 -18.41 -2.76
N VAL A 104 23.88 -17.98 -2.84
CA VAL A 104 23.44 -16.88 -3.69
C VAL A 104 22.75 -15.84 -2.83
N THR A 105 23.03 -14.56 -3.09
CA THR A 105 22.37 -13.43 -2.43
C THR A 105 22.06 -12.37 -3.46
N ILE A 106 20.78 -12.06 -3.63
CA ILE A 106 20.26 -11.09 -4.58
C ILE A 106 19.71 -9.89 -3.82
N ALA A 107 20.04 -8.69 -4.28
CA ALA A 107 19.47 -7.45 -3.81
C ALA A 107 18.72 -6.72 -4.93
N PHE A 108 17.53 -6.20 -4.65
CA PHE A 108 16.68 -5.50 -5.63
C PHE A 108 15.77 -4.49 -4.92
N PRO A 109 15.34 -3.41 -5.60
CA PRO A 109 14.55 -2.38 -4.95
C PRO A 109 13.16 -2.89 -4.57
N ALA A 110 12.65 -2.41 -3.44
CA ALA A 110 11.24 -2.50 -3.09
C ALA A 110 10.47 -1.53 -4.00
N GLN A 111 10.10 -2.00 -5.20
CA GLN A 111 9.40 -1.21 -6.22
C GLN A 111 8.24 -2.03 -6.78
N TYR A 112 7.02 -1.54 -6.63
CA TYR A 112 5.82 -2.32 -6.91
C TYR A 112 5.72 -2.81 -8.36
N ASP A 113 6.16 -2.02 -9.33
CA ASP A 113 6.11 -2.38 -10.74
C ASP A 113 7.05 -3.55 -11.06
N LEU A 114 8.24 -3.56 -10.46
CA LEU A 114 9.18 -4.68 -10.50
C LEU A 114 8.61 -5.92 -9.79
N LEU A 115 8.17 -5.74 -8.54
CA LEU A 115 7.69 -6.84 -7.68
C LEU A 115 6.40 -7.48 -8.19
N LEU A 116 5.47 -6.69 -8.72
CA LEU A 116 4.22 -7.18 -9.30
C LEU A 116 4.36 -7.56 -10.77
N GLY A 117 5.43 -7.10 -11.45
CA GLY A 117 5.59 -7.28 -12.89
C GLY A 117 4.54 -6.49 -13.69
N MET A 118 4.05 -5.39 -13.12
CA MET A 118 2.92 -4.63 -13.62
C MET A 118 3.32 -3.16 -13.78
N LYS A 119 3.18 -2.62 -14.99
CA LYS A 119 3.51 -1.21 -15.23
C LYS A 119 2.55 -0.29 -14.48
N GLN A 120 3.00 0.93 -14.20
CA GLN A 120 2.22 1.93 -13.47
C GLN A 120 0.84 2.19 -14.09
N ASP A 121 0.77 2.35 -15.40
CA ASP A 121 -0.48 2.62 -16.12
C ASP A 121 -1.46 1.45 -16.03
N GLU A 122 -0.98 0.21 -16.12
CA GLU A 122 -1.78 -0.99 -15.88
C GLU A 122 -2.27 -1.07 -14.43
N ALA A 123 -1.38 -0.86 -13.46
CA ALA A 123 -1.73 -0.88 -12.03
C ALA A 123 -2.78 0.19 -11.70
N GLN A 124 -2.67 1.38 -12.27
CA GLN A 124 -3.65 2.45 -12.13
C GLN A 124 -5.00 2.08 -12.76
N GLN A 125 -5.02 1.48 -13.95
CA GLN A 125 -6.28 1.08 -14.59
C GLN A 125 -7.02 -0.01 -13.81
N ARG A 126 -6.28 -0.94 -13.22
CA ARG A 126 -6.84 -2.07 -12.44
C ARG A 126 -7.09 -1.74 -10.98
N PHE A 127 -6.77 -0.53 -10.52
CA PHE A 127 -6.83 -0.18 -9.11
C PHE A 127 -8.22 -0.40 -8.49
N LYS A 128 -9.29 -0.06 -9.22
CA LYS A 128 -10.67 -0.31 -8.76
C LYS A 128 -10.94 -1.80 -8.51
N GLU A 129 -10.45 -2.69 -9.39
CA GLU A 129 -10.59 -4.14 -9.21
C GLU A 129 -9.91 -4.58 -7.90
N PHE A 130 -8.70 -4.07 -7.63
CA PHE A 130 -8.01 -4.38 -6.38
C PHE A 130 -8.75 -3.89 -5.13
N LEU A 131 -9.43 -2.74 -5.21
CA LEU A 131 -10.27 -2.24 -4.12
C LEU A 131 -11.45 -3.18 -3.84
N THR A 132 -12.16 -3.59 -4.88
CA THR A 132 -13.39 -4.39 -4.75
C THR A 132 -13.13 -5.86 -4.46
N ASP A 133 -11.99 -6.41 -4.89
CA ASP A 133 -11.63 -7.82 -4.68
C ASP A 133 -10.98 -8.08 -3.31
N SER A 134 -10.71 -7.01 -2.55
CA SER A 134 -10.03 -7.13 -1.27
C SER A 134 -10.92 -7.76 -0.20
N LEU A 135 -10.41 -8.82 0.42
CA LEU A 135 -11.10 -9.52 1.50
C LEU A 135 -11.36 -8.60 2.70
N GLN A 136 -12.47 -8.87 3.40
CA GLN A 136 -12.83 -8.17 4.61
C GLN A 136 -11.68 -8.18 5.63
N ARG A 137 -11.39 -6.99 6.18
CA ARG A 137 -10.48 -6.81 7.31
C ARG A 137 -10.95 -7.66 8.48
N LYS A 138 -10.05 -8.48 9.02
CA LYS A 138 -10.27 -9.19 10.27
C LYS A 138 -9.57 -8.45 11.41
N GLY A 139 -10.28 -8.25 12.51
CA GLY A 139 -9.72 -7.72 13.75
C GLY A 139 -10.21 -6.32 14.13
N LYS A 140 -10.21 -6.06 15.43
CA LYS A 140 -10.36 -4.71 15.99
C LYS A 140 -8.98 -4.03 15.95
N PRO A 141 -8.91 -2.69 15.80
CA PRO A 141 -7.66 -1.97 15.97
C PRO A 141 -7.02 -2.33 17.33
N GLU A 142 -5.71 -2.60 17.36
CA GLU A 142 -5.00 -2.76 18.63
C GLU A 142 -4.99 -1.43 19.38
N MET A 143 -5.31 -1.47 20.67
CA MET A 143 -5.29 -0.31 21.55
C MET A 143 -3.84 0.00 21.93
N PRO A 144 -3.31 1.21 21.63
CA PRO A 144 -1.93 1.53 21.98
C PRO A 144 -1.74 1.60 23.51
N HIS A 145 -0.52 1.37 23.97
CA HIS A 145 -0.21 1.25 25.40
C HIS A 145 -0.07 2.59 26.14
N SER A 146 0.01 3.72 25.42
CA SER A 146 0.21 5.05 25.97
C SER A 146 -0.66 6.09 25.27
N TYR A 147 -1.07 7.12 26.03
CA TYR A 147 -1.91 8.22 25.55
C TYR A 147 -1.42 9.57 26.07
N ALA A 148 -1.82 10.63 25.36
CA ALA A 148 -1.68 12.02 25.76
C ALA A 148 -3.05 12.71 25.70
N LEU A 149 -3.28 13.68 26.58
CA LEU A 149 -4.49 14.50 26.54
C LEU A 149 -4.32 15.64 25.53
N THR A 150 -5.28 15.79 24.63
CA THR A 150 -5.36 16.94 23.71
C THR A 150 -5.91 18.18 24.43
N LYS A 151 -5.90 19.34 23.76
CA LYS A 151 -6.49 20.56 24.31
C LYS A 151 -8.02 20.49 24.44
N ASP A 152 -8.66 19.58 23.70
CA ASP A 152 -10.11 19.43 23.64
C ASP A 152 -10.62 18.32 24.58
N SER A 153 -9.83 17.93 25.58
CA SER A 153 -10.16 16.83 26.51
C SER A 153 -10.41 15.49 25.81
N VAL A 154 -9.77 15.25 24.66
CA VAL A 154 -9.76 13.98 23.94
C VAL A 154 -8.45 13.25 24.19
N LEU A 155 -8.52 11.94 24.43
CA LEU A 155 -7.35 11.07 24.57
C LEU A 155 -6.77 10.76 23.18
N LYS A 156 -5.52 11.14 22.96
CA LYS A 156 -4.76 10.81 21.76
C LYS A 156 -3.76 9.70 22.09
N TYR A 157 -3.92 8.54 21.47
CA TYR A 157 -2.98 7.44 21.66
C TYR A 157 -1.73 7.61 20.80
N GLN A 158 -0.60 7.09 21.29
CA GLN A 158 0.70 7.28 20.64
C GLN A 158 0.66 6.86 19.18
N SER A 159 1.20 7.74 18.34
CA SER A 159 1.07 7.70 16.90
C SER A 159 2.40 7.97 16.23
N GLU A 160 2.62 7.36 15.08
CA GLU A 160 3.66 7.75 14.16
C GLU A 160 3.26 8.99 13.36
N ARG A 161 4.28 9.71 12.90
CA ARG A 161 4.14 10.85 12.00
C ARG A 161 4.62 10.44 10.62
N PHE A 162 3.92 10.93 9.60
CA PHE A 162 4.39 10.85 8.24
C PHE A 162 5.42 11.96 7.98
N GLU A 163 6.19 11.86 6.89
CA GLU A 163 7.20 12.87 6.54
C GLU A 163 6.62 14.21 6.07
N LEU A 164 5.32 14.25 5.75
CA LEU A 164 4.60 15.50 5.50
C LEU A 164 4.11 16.05 6.83
N GLU A 165 4.28 17.37 7.03
CA GLU A 165 3.92 18.05 8.28
C GLU A 165 2.45 17.78 8.66
N ASP A 166 2.23 17.62 9.97
CA ASP A 166 0.93 17.39 10.62
C ASP A 166 0.13 16.14 10.23
N MET A 167 0.74 15.20 9.50
CA MET A 167 0.12 13.91 9.19
C MET A 167 0.49 12.82 10.21
N THR A 168 -0.52 12.10 10.71
CA THR A 168 -0.37 11.11 11.78
C THR A 168 -1.34 9.94 11.64
N ASN A 169 -1.00 8.79 12.21
CA ASN A 169 -1.91 7.63 12.32
C ASN A 169 -2.56 7.52 13.71
N ALA A 170 -2.76 8.66 14.38
CA ALA A 170 -3.29 8.70 15.74
C ALA A 170 -4.74 8.22 15.82
N VAL A 171 -5.07 7.66 16.99
CA VAL A 171 -6.43 7.28 17.35
C VAL A 171 -6.89 8.15 18.52
N TYR A 172 -8.13 8.60 18.43
CA TYR A 172 -8.72 9.57 19.35
C TYR A 172 -9.90 8.95 20.11
N TYR A 173 -9.93 9.07 21.43
CA TYR A 173 -10.97 8.50 22.30
C TYR A 173 -11.55 9.55 23.24
N HIS A 174 -12.83 9.40 23.59
CA HIS A 174 -13.40 10.15 24.70
C HIS A 174 -12.79 9.69 26.03
N LEU A 175 -12.76 10.60 27.01
CA LEU A 175 -12.28 10.29 28.36
C LEU A 175 -13.15 9.25 29.08
N ASP A 176 -14.46 9.26 28.81
CA ASP A 176 -15.45 8.65 29.71
C ASP A 176 -15.85 7.21 29.34
N ASP A 177 -15.72 6.81 28.07
CA ASP A 177 -16.29 5.54 27.58
C ASP A 177 -15.32 4.65 26.78
N SER A 178 -14.06 5.09 26.62
CA SER A 178 -13.06 4.38 25.78
C SER A 178 -13.59 4.06 24.37
N LEU A 179 -14.57 4.82 23.87
CA LEU A 179 -15.05 4.72 22.50
C LEU A 179 -14.26 5.69 21.62
N PRO A 180 -13.93 5.29 20.37
CA PRO A 180 -13.32 6.19 19.42
C PRO A 180 -14.24 7.40 19.20
N VAL A 181 -13.65 8.60 19.21
CA VAL A 181 -14.36 9.85 18.92
C VAL A 181 -15.05 9.75 17.57
N TYR A 182 -16.36 9.97 17.56
CA TYR A 182 -17.20 9.95 16.35
C TYR A 182 -18.43 10.86 16.50
N ASP A 183 -18.18 12.14 16.75
CA ASP A 183 -19.23 13.14 16.96
C ASP A 183 -18.94 14.44 16.20
N LYS A 184 -19.95 15.31 16.11
CA LYS A 184 -19.86 16.59 15.38
C LYS A 184 -18.99 17.63 16.10
N ALA A 185 -18.92 17.61 17.44
CA ALA A 185 -18.14 18.59 18.19
C ALA A 185 -16.63 18.40 17.98
N HIS A 186 -16.21 17.18 17.63
CA HIS A 186 -14.83 16.82 17.36
C HIS A 186 -14.61 16.35 15.91
N LEU A 187 -15.04 17.18 14.95
CA LEU A 187 -15.09 16.83 13.52
C LEU A 187 -13.78 16.24 12.96
N GLU A 188 -12.63 16.83 13.31
CA GLU A 188 -11.32 16.37 12.83
C GLU A 188 -10.94 14.98 13.38
N TYR A 189 -11.17 14.76 14.67
CA TYR A 189 -10.88 13.48 15.33
C TYR A 189 -11.82 12.39 14.84
N ALA A 190 -13.10 12.71 14.65
CA ALA A 190 -14.08 11.81 14.05
C ALA A 190 -13.69 11.43 12.62
N ALA A 191 -13.22 12.40 11.82
CA ALA A 191 -12.78 12.15 10.45
C ALA A 191 -11.52 11.28 10.39
N ALA A 192 -10.54 11.55 11.26
CA ALA A 192 -9.35 10.73 11.40
C ALA A 192 -9.70 9.29 11.77
N ASN A 193 -10.47 9.09 12.84
CA ASN A 193 -10.88 7.77 13.28
C ASN A 193 -11.67 7.01 12.19
N LEU A 194 -12.54 7.69 11.45
CA LEU A 194 -13.32 7.09 10.37
C LEU A 194 -12.40 6.61 9.23
N LEU A 195 -11.57 7.51 8.68
CA LEU A 195 -10.75 7.25 7.50
C LEU A 195 -9.54 6.35 7.77
N LEU A 196 -9.12 6.23 9.04
CA LEU A 196 -8.10 5.27 9.49
C LEU A 196 -8.71 3.92 9.91
N GLY A 197 -10.05 3.79 9.90
CA GLY A 197 -10.75 2.53 10.16
C GLY A 197 -10.90 2.18 11.65
N HIS A 198 -10.85 3.16 12.54
CA HIS A 198 -11.10 2.97 13.98
C HIS A 198 -12.59 3.00 14.33
N ILE A 199 -13.44 3.45 13.41
CA ILE A 199 -14.91 3.35 13.54
C ILE A 199 -15.37 2.02 12.95
N ALA A 200 -16.29 1.34 13.64
CA ALA A 200 -16.83 0.06 13.17
C ALA A 200 -17.82 0.23 12.00
N ASP A 201 -18.62 1.29 12.05
CA ASP A 201 -19.57 1.66 11.00
C ASP A 201 -18.85 2.44 9.89
N THR A 202 -18.52 1.77 8.78
CA THR A 202 -17.75 2.33 7.65
C THR A 202 -18.54 2.29 6.34
N HIS A 203 -19.87 2.34 6.41
CA HIS A 203 -20.75 2.22 5.24
C HIS A 203 -20.80 3.46 4.34
N HIS A 204 -20.05 4.53 4.66
CA HIS A 204 -19.96 5.74 3.84
C HIS A 204 -19.54 5.39 2.41
N ARG A 205 -20.24 5.97 1.43
CA ARG A 205 -19.86 5.88 0.03
C ARG A 205 -18.79 6.91 -0.28
N LEU A 206 -17.75 6.47 -0.97
CA LEU A 206 -16.72 7.32 -1.54
C LEU A 206 -17.00 7.52 -3.03
N TYR A 207 -17.12 8.77 -3.47
CA TYR A 207 -17.01 9.11 -4.89
C TYR A 207 -15.55 9.41 -5.20
N ILE A 208 -14.90 8.55 -5.98
CA ILE A 208 -13.48 8.67 -6.31
C ILE A 208 -13.29 9.28 -7.70
N GLU A 209 -12.52 10.37 -7.77
CA GLU A 209 -11.85 10.83 -8.99
C GLU A 209 -10.38 10.35 -8.93
N GLN A 210 -10.07 9.29 -9.66
CA GLN A 210 -8.72 8.70 -9.65
C GLN A 210 -7.87 9.25 -10.79
N SER A 211 -6.69 9.77 -10.47
CA SER A 211 -5.65 10.14 -11.44
C SER A 211 -5.09 8.88 -12.13
N VAL A 212 -5.02 8.89 -13.46
CA VAL A 212 -4.36 7.85 -14.26
C VAL A 212 -3.36 8.48 -15.24
N TYR A 213 -2.45 7.66 -15.77
CA TYR A 213 -1.41 8.10 -16.70
C TYR A 213 -1.94 8.95 -17.87
N GLY A 214 -1.15 9.95 -18.27
CA GLY A 214 -1.50 10.85 -19.36
C GLY A 214 -2.46 11.99 -18.98
N MET A 215 -2.45 12.43 -17.72
CA MET A 215 -3.28 13.53 -17.21
C MET A 215 -4.79 13.28 -17.35
N LYS A 216 -5.21 12.02 -17.27
CA LYS A 216 -6.61 11.61 -17.32
C LYS A 216 -7.10 11.27 -15.92
N SER A 217 -8.43 11.24 -15.76
CA SER A 217 -9.06 10.70 -14.56
C SER A 217 -10.18 9.72 -14.92
N ILE A 218 -10.38 8.76 -14.02
CA ILE A 218 -11.53 7.85 -14.04
C ILE A 218 -12.35 8.09 -12.77
N ASN A 219 -13.68 7.97 -12.89
CA ASN A 219 -14.59 8.21 -11.77
C ASN A 219 -15.37 6.95 -11.44
N TYR A 220 -15.51 6.65 -10.15
CA TYR A 220 -16.29 5.50 -9.69
C TYR A 220 -16.71 5.66 -8.23
N PHE A 221 -17.64 4.80 -7.80
CA PHE A 221 -18.02 4.66 -6.40
C PHE A 221 -17.41 3.40 -5.79
N ILE A 222 -16.98 3.51 -4.54
CA ILE A 222 -16.66 2.41 -3.62
C ILE A 222 -17.23 2.74 -2.24
N THR A 223 -17.24 1.78 -1.32
CA THR A 223 -17.45 2.04 0.10
C THR A 223 -16.12 2.39 0.79
N LEU A 224 -16.19 3.06 1.93
CA LEU A 224 -15.02 3.24 2.78
C LEU A 224 -14.50 1.88 3.30
N GLU A 225 -15.39 0.92 3.53
CA GLU A 225 -15.01 -0.45 3.89
C GLU A 225 -14.13 -1.10 2.82
N GLU A 226 -14.47 -0.99 1.53
CA GLU A 226 -13.65 -1.52 0.42
C GLU A 226 -12.25 -0.89 0.40
N TRP A 227 -12.15 0.43 0.62
CA TRP A 227 -10.86 1.12 0.75
C TRP A 227 -10.03 0.58 1.94
N LEU A 228 -10.65 0.45 3.12
CA LEU A 228 -9.96 -0.02 4.32
C LEU A 228 -9.56 -1.50 4.23
N ASN A 229 -10.40 -2.32 3.58
CA ASN A 229 -10.11 -3.73 3.30
C ASN A 229 -8.90 -3.85 2.38
N TYR A 230 -8.84 -3.05 1.31
CA TYR A 230 -7.67 -2.97 0.45
C TYR A 230 -6.42 -2.59 1.23
N CYS A 231 -6.49 -1.52 2.03
CA CYS A 231 -5.35 -1.07 2.82
C CYS A 231 -4.86 -2.16 3.77
N ALA A 232 -5.76 -2.85 4.47
CA ALA A 232 -5.40 -3.97 5.35
C ALA A 232 -4.82 -5.16 4.57
N ALA A 233 -5.44 -5.54 3.45
CA ALA A 233 -5.02 -6.68 2.62
C ALA A 233 -3.65 -6.48 1.96
N TRP A 234 -3.18 -5.24 1.86
CA TRP A 234 -1.86 -4.89 1.31
C TRP A 234 -0.88 -4.38 2.37
N ASN A 235 -1.22 -4.52 3.67
CA ASN A 235 -0.45 -4.04 4.80
C ASN A 235 -0.08 -2.55 4.71
N LEU A 236 -1.01 -1.74 4.19
CA LEU A 236 -0.78 -0.31 4.02
C LEU A 236 -0.94 0.40 5.36
N LYS A 237 0.06 1.22 5.68
CA LYS A 237 -0.01 2.11 6.83
C LYS A 237 -0.71 3.39 6.46
N LEU A 238 -1.79 3.69 7.16
CA LEU A 238 -2.61 4.88 6.92
C LEU A 238 -2.16 6.05 7.79
N PHE A 239 -2.11 7.24 7.21
CA PHE A 239 -1.87 8.51 7.89
C PHE A 239 -2.91 9.52 7.46
N PHE A 240 -3.33 10.39 8.37
CA PHE A 240 -4.36 11.40 8.19
C PHE A 240 -3.81 12.78 8.54
N GLY A 241 -4.26 13.81 7.82
CA GLY A 241 -4.01 15.21 8.15
C GLY A 241 -5.11 16.12 7.58
N ILE A 242 -5.28 17.28 8.18
CA ILE A 242 -6.23 18.30 7.71
C ILE A 242 -5.53 19.21 6.70
N GLU A 243 -6.16 19.42 5.55
CA GLU A 243 -5.67 20.36 4.53
C GLU A 243 -6.37 21.73 4.64
N GLU A 244 -7.69 21.72 4.85
CA GLU A 244 -8.48 22.95 4.85
C GLU A 244 -9.75 22.82 5.71
N HIS A 245 -10.09 23.89 6.43
CA HIS A 245 -11.39 24.07 7.06
C HIS A 245 -12.33 24.84 6.14
N ARG A 246 -13.56 24.36 5.99
CA ARG A 246 -14.61 24.98 5.19
C ARG A 246 -15.82 25.28 6.06
N GLN A 247 -16.75 26.09 5.56
CA GLN A 247 -18.00 26.37 6.27
C GLN A 247 -18.90 25.14 6.40
N ASP A 248 -18.81 24.21 5.44
CA ASP A 248 -19.64 23.01 5.30
C ASP A 248 -18.92 21.70 5.65
N GLY A 249 -17.71 21.78 6.24
CA GLY A 249 -16.92 20.60 6.60
C GLY A 249 -15.42 20.85 6.52
N ILE A 250 -14.66 19.82 6.14
CA ILE A 250 -13.20 19.85 6.02
C ILE A 250 -12.73 19.20 4.72
N ILE A 251 -11.51 19.56 4.30
CA ILE A 251 -10.72 18.79 3.35
C ILE A 251 -9.61 18.12 4.13
N ALA A 252 -9.53 16.81 4.03
CA ALA A 252 -8.51 15.99 4.67
C ALA A 252 -7.67 15.24 3.64
N ILE A 253 -6.48 14.82 4.05
CA ILE A 253 -5.58 14.00 3.25
C ILE A 253 -5.34 12.70 3.98
N VAL A 254 -5.49 11.59 3.25
CA VAL A 254 -5.12 10.26 3.66
C VAL A 254 -3.94 9.79 2.81
N ILE A 255 -2.86 9.38 3.48
CA ILE A 255 -1.75 8.68 2.84
C ILE A 255 -1.82 7.21 3.24
N ALA A 256 -1.85 6.31 2.26
CA ALA A 256 -1.69 4.88 2.48
C ALA A 256 -0.31 4.44 1.97
N GLN A 257 0.61 4.10 2.88
CA GLN A 257 2.00 3.77 2.56
C GLN A 257 2.25 2.26 2.59
N SER A 258 2.91 1.73 1.56
CA SER A 258 3.61 0.45 1.61
C SER A 258 5.11 0.67 1.47
N ARG A 259 5.88 0.41 2.54
CA ARG A 259 7.35 0.42 2.44
C ARG A 259 7.85 -0.83 1.73
N GLU A 260 7.16 -1.95 1.92
CA GLU A 260 7.46 -3.23 1.30
C GLU A 260 7.31 -3.21 -0.22
N LEU A 261 6.38 -2.40 -0.75
CA LEU A 261 6.18 -2.27 -2.20
C LEU A 261 6.66 -0.91 -2.75
N GLY A 262 7.19 -0.03 -1.91
CA GLY A 262 7.83 1.21 -2.35
C GLY A 262 6.91 2.31 -2.87
N PHE A 263 5.62 2.31 -2.48
CA PHE A 263 4.66 3.32 -2.93
C PHE A 263 3.82 3.93 -1.80
N ASN A 264 3.19 5.06 -2.12
CA ASN A 264 2.07 5.63 -1.40
C ASN A 264 0.85 5.73 -2.33
N HIS A 265 -0.35 5.62 -1.77
CA HIS A 265 -1.54 6.24 -2.34
C HIS A 265 -1.81 7.54 -1.60
N LEU A 266 -2.16 8.58 -2.34
CA LEU A 266 -2.60 9.84 -1.79
C LEU A 266 -4.08 10.01 -2.10
N MET A 267 -4.89 10.30 -1.08
CA MET A 267 -6.32 10.57 -1.23
C MET A 267 -6.67 11.87 -0.52
N SER A 268 -7.15 12.87 -1.27
CA SER A 268 -7.72 14.10 -0.71
C SER A 268 -9.24 13.93 -0.63
N VAL A 269 -9.84 14.10 0.54
CA VAL A 269 -11.23 13.79 0.83
C VAL A 269 -11.95 15.03 1.33
N VAL A 270 -13.09 15.35 0.72
CA VAL A 270 -14.04 16.36 1.22
C VAL A 270 -15.02 15.67 2.14
N ILE A 271 -15.05 16.11 3.40
CA ILE A 271 -15.84 15.52 4.49
C ILE A 271 -16.85 16.56 4.98
N PRO A 272 -18.15 16.37 4.67
CA PRO A 272 -19.19 17.30 5.13
C PRO A 272 -19.36 17.26 6.64
N ASP A 273 -19.67 18.39 7.28
CA ASP A 273 -19.83 18.50 8.75
C ASP A 273 -20.86 17.54 9.37
N LYS A 274 -21.84 17.12 8.56
CA LYS A 274 -22.91 16.20 8.92
C LYS A 274 -22.57 14.71 8.78
N PHE A 275 -21.35 14.34 8.38
CA PHE A 275 -21.01 12.94 8.06
C PHE A 275 -21.19 11.95 9.22
N THR A 276 -21.13 12.43 10.46
CA THR A 276 -21.37 11.63 11.68
C THR A 276 -22.86 11.39 11.95
N ALA A 277 -23.74 12.26 11.44
CA ALA A 277 -25.19 12.16 11.61
C ALA A 277 -25.91 11.57 10.38
N ASP A 278 -25.36 11.75 9.18
CA ASP A 278 -25.92 11.31 7.90
C ASP A 278 -25.10 10.16 7.31
N ARG A 279 -25.56 8.93 7.51
CA ARG A 279 -24.92 7.71 6.95
C ARG A 279 -24.97 7.63 5.43
N ASN A 280 -25.88 8.37 4.78
CA ASN A 280 -25.99 8.42 3.32
C ASN A 280 -25.09 9.49 2.71
N CYS A 281 -24.38 10.26 3.53
CA CYS A 281 -23.44 11.26 3.10
C CYS A 281 -22.35 10.62 2.23
N ILE A 282 -22.11 11.21 1.05
CA ILE A 282 -21.06 10.78 0.12
C ILE A 282 -19.82 11.61 0.41
N LEU A 283 -18.71 10.93 0.73
CA LEU A 283 -17.41 11.58 0.81
C LEU A 283 -16.83 11.64 -0.61
N LYS A 284 -16.48 12.84 -1.09
CA LYS A 284 -15.88 13.00 -2.41
C LYS A 284 -14.36 12.98 -2.25
N ALA A 285 -13.66 12.19 -3.04
CA ALA A 285 -12.22 12.08 -2.94
C ALA A 285 -11.52 12.16 -4.29
N ARG A 286 -10.35 12.79 -4.33
CA ARG A 286 -9.39 12.67 -5.41
C ARG A 286 -8.27 11.74 -4.97
N LEU A 287 -8.00 10.72 -5.79
CA LEU A 287 -7.04 9.67 -5.49
C LEU A 287 -5.92 9.66 -6.52
N THR A 288 -4.67 9.73 -6.06
CA THR A 288 -3.48 9.53 -6.88
C THR A 288 -2.76 8.27 -6.38
N PRO A 289 -2.97 7.11 -7.05
CA PRO A 289 -2.40 5.85 -6.59
C PRO A 289 -0.98 5.61 -7.14
N TYR A 290 -0.24 4.73 -6.45
CA TYR A 290 1.09 4.24 -6.84
C TYR A 290 2.14 5.34 -7.01
N ILE A 291 2.16 6.30 -6.09
CA ILE A 291 3.20 7.33 -5.99
C ILE A 291 4.46 6.70 -5.42
N PRO A 292 5.60 6.66 -6.13
CA PRO A 292 6.85 6.18 -5.54
C PRO A 292 7.19 6.95 -4.26
N ILE A 293 7.66 6.27 -3.21
CA ILE A 293 7.84 6.89 -1.88
C ILE A 293 8.65 8.19 -1.91
N HIS A 294 9.66 8.28 -2.77
CA HIS A 294 10.52 9.45 -2.90
C HIS A 294 9.86 10.67 -3.56
N ASN A 295 8.69 10.50 -4.20
CA ASN A 295 8.00 11.56 -4.95
C ASN A 295 6.86 12.23 -4.17
N VAL A 296 6.52 11.74 -2.97
CA VAL A 296 5.31 12.17 -2.25
C VAL A 296 5.32 13.67 -1.89
N LYS A 297 6.48 14.23 -1.51
CA LYS A 297 6.63 15.65 -1.15
C LYS A 297 6.41 16.59 -2.34
N GLU A 298 6.92 16.21 -3.51
CA GLU A 298 6.76 17.00 -4.74
C GLU A 298 5.30 17.00 -5.21
N LEU A 299 4.63 15.85 -5.16
CA LEU A 299 3.22 15.75 -5.51
C LEU A 299 2.33 16.51 -4.54
N PHE A 300 2.60 16.49 -3.24
CA PHE A 300 1.87 17.31 -2.27
C PHE A 300 1.96 18.80 -2.59
N SER A 301 3.16 19.27 -2.96
CA SER A 301 3.41 20.66 -3.33
C SER A 301 2.71 21.07 -4.64
N LYS A 302 2.54 20.14 -5.58
CA LYS A 302 1.85 20.36 -6.85
C LYS A 302 0.33 20.24 -6.72
N GLU A 303 -0.16 19.25 -5.99
CA GLU A 303 -1.60 19.02 -5.83
C GLU A 303 -2.26 20.10 -4.96
N SER A 304 -1.63 20.56 -3.88
CA SER A 304 -2.14 21.69 -3.07
C SER A 304 -2.45 22.95 -3.90
N LYS A 305 -1.67 23.22 -4.96
CA LYS A 305 -1.92 24.35 -5.87
C LYS A 305 -3.10 24.14 -6.82
N ASN A 306 -3.34 22.91 -7.26
CA ASN A 306 -4.43 22.57 -8.18
C ASN A 306 -5.76 22.35 -7.44
N ARG A 307 -5.74 21.99 -6.16
CA ARG A 307 -6.93 21.79 -5.30
C ARG A 307 -7.67 23.09 -4.96
N LYS A 308 -6.97 24.23 -4.96
CA LYS A 308 -7.56 25.58 -4.78
C LYS A 308 -8.51 26.02 -5.91
N LYS A 309 -8.57 25.28 -7.02
CA LYS A 309 -9.42 25.59 -8.18
C LYS A 309 -10.73 24.82 -8.21
N ILE A 310 -11.01 23.99 -7.20
CA ILE A 310 -12.23 23.21 -7.25
C ILE A 310 -13.42 24.09 -6.87
N GLN A 311 -14.11 24.61 -7.89
CA GLN A 311 -15.46 25.14 -7.72
C GLN A 311 -16.44 23.96 -7.73
N TRP A 312 -17.06 23.71 -6.57
CA TRP A 312 -18.12 22.71 -6.44
C TRP A 312 -19.47 23.43 -6.47
N LYS A 313 -20.28 23.15 -7.49
CA LYS A 313 -21.74 23.27 -7.44
C LYS A 313 -22.33 21.97 -6.90
#